data_AF-A0A3M6FN83-F1
#
_entry.id   AF-A0A3M6FN83-F1
#
_cell.length_a   1.000
_cell.length_b   1.000
_cell.length_c   1.000
_cell.angle_alpha   90.00
_cell.angle_beta   90.00
_cell.angle_gamma   90.00
#
_symmetry.space_group_name_H-M   'P 1'
#
loop_
_entity.id
_entity.type
_entity.pdbx_description
1 polymer ?
#
loop_
_entity_poly.entity_id
_entity_poly.type
_entity_poly.pdbx_seq_one_letter_code
_entity_poly.pdbx_strand_id
1 'polypeptide(L)'
;MSDQPMNEIQDNAAPANPWLELRRLTSARIALGRTGTSLPTSAQLDFQAAHAQARDAVHLAFDHAAISAQLTEKGRETILLHSAAADRDSYLQR
;
A
#
# COMPACT_ATOMS: atom_id res chain seq x y z
N MET A 1 -12.55 19.55 51.37
CA MET A 1 -11.47 19.25 50.39
C MET A 1 -11.90 17.98 49.70
N SER A 2 -12.57 18.12 48.55
CA SER A 2 -13.21 17.01 47.85
C SER A 2 -12.22 16.40 46.86
N ASP A 3 -11.77 15.18 47.15
CA ASP A 3 -11.11 14.33 46.16
C ASP A 3 -12.15 13.94 45.12
N GLN A 4 -12.01 14.46 43.90
CA GLN A 4 -12.69 13.90 42.73
C GLN A 4 -11.85 12.75 42.17
N PRO A 5 -12.42 11.55 41.94
CA PRO A 5 -11.66 10.46 41.40
C PRO A 5 -11.32 10.71 39.92
N MET A 6 -10.07 10.37 39.61
CA MET A 6 -9.44 10.28 38.30
C MET A 6 -10.41 9.73 37.25
N ASN A 7 -10.59 10.47 36.15
CA ASN A 7 -11.40 10.06 35.02
C ASN A 7 -10.78 8.79 34.40
N GLU A 8 -11.37 7.63 34.69
CA GLU A 8 -10.97 6.34 34.12
C GLU A 8 -10.98 6.45 32.60
N ILE A 9 -9.83 6.19 31.97
CA ILE A 9 -9.74 6.01 30.52
C ILE A 9 -10.51 4.73 30.22
N GLN A 10 -11.78 4.88 29.86
CA GLN A 10 -12.59 3.79 29.33
C GLN A 10 -11.95 3.32 28.03
N ASP A 11 -11.24 2.19 28.10
CA ASP A 11 -10.96 1.34 26.94
C ASP A 11 -12.31 0.89 26.37
N ASN A 12 -12.82 1.73 25.47
CA ASN A 12 -14.05 1.48 24.75
C ASN A 12 -13.83 0.26 23.86
N ALA A 13 -14.28 -0.91 24.33
CA ALA A 13 -14.54 -2.07 23.51
C ALA A 13 -15.56 -1.63 22.44
N ALA A 14 -15.02 -1.17 21.30
CA ALA A 14 -15.82 -0.52 20.27
C ALA A 14 -16.87 -1.51 19.75
N PRO A 15 -18.14 -1.09 19.61
CA PRO A 15 -19.16 -1.91 18.96
C PRO A 15 -18.69 -2.31 17.56
N ALA A 16 -19.09 -3.49 17.10
CA ALA A 16 -18.76 -4.02 15.78
C ALA A 16 -18.91 -2.92 14.72
N ASN A 17 -17.78 -2.43 14.20
CA ASN A 17 -17.75 -1.27 13.34
C ASN A 17 -18.29 -1.67 11.95
N PRO A 18 -19.52 -1.27 11.56
CA PRO A 18 -20.13 -1.73 10.32
C PRO A 18 -19.34 -1.29 9.07
N TRP A 19 -18.47 -0.28 9.21
CA TRP A 19 -17.58 0.17 8.14
C TRP A 19 -16.45 -0.82 7.81
N LEU A 20 -16.17 -1.79 8.69
CA LEU A 20 -15.17 -2.83 8.43
C LEU A 20 -15.58 -3.74 7.26
N GLU A 21 -16.86 -4.06 7.12
CA GLU A 21 -17.33 -4.92 6.01
C GLU A 21 -17.13 -4.25 4.64
N LEU A 22 -17.22 -2.92 4.58
CA LEU A 22 -16.97 -2.16 3.35
C LEU A 22 -15.53 -2.28 2.86
N ARG A 23 -14.56 -2.61 3.74
CA ARG A 23 -13.16 -2.83 3.34
C ARG A 23 -13.01 -3.99 2.37
N ARG A 24 -13.93 -4.97 2.37
CA ARG A 24 -13.87 -6.09 1.42
C ARG A 24 -14.18 -5.67 -0.02
N LEU A 25 -14.84 -4.52 -0.19
CA LEU A 25 -15.33 -4.05 -1.48
C LEU A 25 -14.32 -3.13 -2.19
N THR A 26 -13.20 -2.76 -1.55
CA THR A 26 -12.22 -1.85 -2.12
C THR A 26 -10.81 -2.10 -1.59
N SER A 27 -9.80 -1.84 -2.42
CA SER A 27 -8.40 -1.78 -1.99
C SER A 27 -8.05 -0.49 -1.25
N ALA A 28 -8.95 0.49 -1.22
CA ALA A 28 -8.74 1.75 -0.52
C ALA A 28 -8.61 1.54 1.00
N ARG A 29 -7.71 2.30 1.63
CA ARG A 29 -7.43 2.23 3.07
C ARG A 29 -8.51 2.98 3.88
N ILE A 30 -9.73 2.45 3.90
CA ILE A 30 -10.86 3.00 4.67
C ILE A 30 -11.03 2.29 6.02
N ALA A 31 -11.83 2.88 6.91
CA ALA A 31 -12.15 2.32 8.24
C ALA A 31 -10.89 1.91 9.03
N LEU A 32 -9.89 2.80 9.08
CA LEU A 32 -8.62 2.58 9.78
C LEU A 32 -8.70 2.87 11.29
N GLY A 33 -9.79 3.49 11.75
CA GLY A 33 -9.87 4.04 13.10
C GLY A 33 -9.08 5.36 13.23
N ARG A 34 -8.97 5.87 14.45
CA ARG A 34 -8.25 7.10 14.78
C ARG A 34 -7.78 7.09 16.23
N THR A 35 -6.66 7.74 16.50
CA THR A 35 -6.16 8.06 17.83
C THR A 35 -6.17 9.57 17.98
N GLY A 36 -7.18 10.10 18.69
CA GLY A 36 -7.45 11.55 18.68
C GLY A 36 -7.85 12.04 17.29
N THR A 37 -7.07 12.98 16.74
CA THR A 37 -7.18 13.51 15.37
C THR A 37 -6.23 12.83 14.38
N SER A 38 -5.47 11.82 14.81
CA SER A 38 -4.40 11.17 14.05
C SER A 38 -4.74 9.74 13.67
N LEU A 39 -3.95 9.16 12.77
CA LEU A 39 -4.01 7.73 12.45
C LEU A 39 -3.51 6.88 13.63
N PRO A 40 -4.06 5.68 13.85
CA PRO A 40 -3.46 4.70 14.74
C PRO A 40 -2.07 4.28 14.23
N THR A 41 -1.15 3.99 15.15
CA THR A 41 0.24 3.66 14.81
C THR A 41 0.36 2.47 13.86
N SER A 42 -0.49 1.44 14.00
CA SER A 42 -0.49 0.28 13.09
C SER A 42 -0.78 0.70 11.65
N ALA A 43 -1.82 1.49 11.42
CA ALA A 43 -2.17 1.99 10.09
C ALA A 43 -1.05 2.87 9.48
N GLN A 44 -0.36 3.63 10.32
CA GLN A 44 0.80 4.42 9.91
C GLN A 44 1.99 3.54 9.49
N LEU A 45 2.31 2.50 10.26
CA LEU A 45 3.39 1.56 9.94
C LEU A 45 3.08 0.78 8.66
N ASP A 46 1.84 0.30 8.50
CA ASP A 46 1.38 -0.39 7.29
C ASP A 46 1.49 0.49 6.04
N PHE A 47 1.28 1.80 6.21
CA PHE A 47 1.48 2.75 5.12
C PHE A 47 2.96 2.94 4.79
N GLN A 48 3.81 3.12 5.80
CA GLN A 48 5.25 3.29 5.61
C GLN A 48 5.91 2.06 4.96
N ALA A 49 5.54 0.86 5.39
CA ALA A 49 6.02 -0.39 4.80
C ALA A 49 5.62 -0.51 3.32
N ALA A 50 4.35 -0.25 3.00
CA ALA A 50 3.88 -0.27 1.62
C ALA A 50 4.55 0.81 0.76
N HIS A 51 4.83 1.98 1.32
CA HIS A 51 5.56 3.04 0.63
C HIS A 51 7.02 2.65 0.32
N ALA A 52 7.72 2.02 1.27
CA ALA A 52 9.06 1.49 1.03
C ALA A 52 9.06 0.46 -0.11
N GLN A 53 8.15 -0.52 -0.04
CA GLN A 53 8.00 -1.54 -1.09
C GLN A 53 7.68 -0.93 -2.46
N ALA A 54 6.82 0.10 -2.50
CA ALA A 54 6.49 0.78 -3.75
C ALA A 54 7.70 1.48 -4.36
N ARG A 55 8.55 2.12 -3.55
CA ARG A 55 9.80 2.74 -4.02
C ARG A 55 10.75 1.70 -4.60
N ASP A 56 10.92 0.57 -3.92
CA ASP A 56 11.78 -0.51 -4.41
C ASP A 56 11.28 -1.06 -5.76
N ALA A 57 9.95 -1.22 -5.90
CA ALA A 57 9.34 -1.68 -7.14
C ALA A 57 9.61 -0.77 -8.35
N VAL A 58 9.72 0.56 -8.13
CA VAL A 58 10.09 1.53 -9.18
C VAL A 58 11.49 1.27 -9.72
N HIS A 59 12.38 0.59 -8.99
CA HIS A 59 13.74 0.29 -9.43
C HIS A 59 13.95 -1.16 -9.88
N LEU A 60 12.94 -2.03 -9.73
CA LEU A 60 13.04 -3.43 -10.14
C LEU A 60 13.22 -3.55 -11.66
N ALA A 61 14.11 -4.46 -12.06
CA ALA A 61 14.36 -4.76 -13.46
C ALA A 61 13.16 -5.46 -14.10
N PHE A 62 12.88 -5.14 -15.35
CA PHE A 62 11.82 -5.78 -16.12
C PHE A 62 12.35 -7.07 -16.77
N ASP A 63 11.87 -8.22 -16.31
CA ASP A 63 12.22 -9.54 -16.87
C ASP A 63 11.40 -9.84 -18.13
N HIS A 64 11.80 -9.18 -19.23
CA HIS A 64 11.18 -9.37 -20.53
C HIS A 64 11.35 -10.79 -21.09
N ALA A 65 12.41 -11.50 -20.70
CA ALA A 65 12.69 -12.85 -21.17
C ALA A 65 11.67 -13.85 -20.61
N ALA A 66 11.42 -13.81 -19.29
CA ALA A 66 10.41 -14.65 -18.67
C ALA A 66 9.01 -14.37 -19.22
N ILE A 67 8.66 -13.11 -19.44
CA ILE A 67 7.35 -12.72 -19.99
C ILE A 67 7.21 -13.19 -21.44
N SER A 68 8.24 -13.02 -22.27
CA SER A 68 8.24 -13.49 -23.66
C SER A 68 8.06 -15.01 -23.76
N ALA A 69 8.75 -15.77 -22.90
CA ALA A 69 8.58 -17.21 -22.81
C ALA A 69 7.14 -17.61 -22.47
N GLN A 70 6.55 -17.03 -21.43
CA GLN A 70 5.16 -17.30 -21.02
C GLN A 70 4.13 -16.91 -22.09
N LEU A 71 4.40 -15.89 -22.88
CA LEU A 71 3.54 -15.48 -24.00
C LEU A 71 3.67 -16.44 -25.18
N THR A 72 4.90 -16.87 -25.49
CA THR A 72 5.19 -17.85 -26.54
C THR A 72 4.53 -19.19 -26.26
N GLU A 73 4.57 -19.67 -25.02
CA GLU A 73 3.86 -20.88 -24.57
C GLU A 73 2.34 -20.81 -24.81
N LYS A 74 1.78 -19.59 -24.80
CA LYS A 74 0.36 -19.32 -25.11
C LYS A 74 0.12 -19.02 -26.59
N GLY A 75 1.10 -19.29 -27.46
CA GLY A 75 1.03 -19.06 -28.91
C GLY A 75 1.00 -17.59 -29.31
N ARG A 76 1.58 -16.69 -28.48
CA ARG A 76 1.66 -15.25 -28.77
C ARG A 76 3.10 -14.87 -29.10
N GLU A 77 3.29 -14.24 -30.25
CA GLU A 77 4.56 -13.65 -30.63
C GLU A 77 4.83 -12.35 -29.84
N THR A 78 6.10 -12.06 -29.58
CA THR A 78 6.54 -10.88 -28.83
C THR A 78 7.69 -10.19 -29.52
N ILE A 79 7.66 -8.86 -29.55
CA ILE A 79 8.75 -8.03 -30.05
C ILE A 79 9.27 -7.19 -28.88
N LEU A 80 10.57 -7.27 -28.60
CA LEU A 80 11.23 -6.43 -27.62
C LEU A 80 11.66 -5.12 -28.28
N LEU A 81 11.30 -3.99 -27.67
CA LEU A 81 11.68 -2.65 -28.11
C LEU A 81 12.41 -1.92 -26.98
N HIS A 82 13.30 -1.01 -27.35
CA HIS A 82 13.95 -0.08 -26.44
C HIS A 82 13.53 1.35 -26.74
N SER A 83 13.37 2.15 -25.69
CA SER A 83 13.06 3.58 -25.83
C SER A 83 14.31 4.37 -26.23
N ALA A 84 14.13 5.68 -26.50
CA ALA A 84 15.25 6.59 -26.74
C ALA A 84 15.94 7.07 -25.44
N ALA A 85 15.51 6.60 -24.26
CA ALA A 85 16.19 6.92 -23.01
C ALA A 85 17.47 6.09 -22.89
N ALA A 86 18.60 6.74 -22.59
CA ALA A 86 19.89 6.08 -22.45
C ALA A 86 19.96 5.19 -21.19
N ASP A 87 19.24 5.57 -20.14
CA ASP A 87 19.22 4.89 -18.86
C ASP A 87 17.88 5.10 -18.12
N ARG A 88 17.73 4.43 -16.98
CA ARG A 88 16.51 4.48 -16.16
C ARG A 88 16.27 5.86 -15.55
N ASP A 89 17.33 6.56 -15.13
CA ASP A 89 17.20 7.88 -14.49
C ASP A 89 16.66 8.90 -15.48
N SER A 90 17.18 8.89 -16.72
CA SER A 90 16.69 9.68 -17.84
C SER A 90 15.25 9.34 -18.21
N TYR A 91 14.84 8.07 -18.06
CA TYR A 91 13.47 7.63 -18.30
C TYR A 91 12.49 8.11 -17.21
N LEU A 92 12.91 8.13 -15.94
CA LEU A 92 12.05 8.51 -14.80
C LEU A 92 11.88 10.03 -14.60
N GLN A 93 12.73 10.85 -15.22
CA GLN A 93 12.73 12.32 -15.07
C GLN A 93 12.01 13.07 -16.22
N ARG A 94 11.49 12.35 -17.22
CA ARG A 94 10.81 12.92 -18.39
C ARG A 94 9.31 12.70 -18.33
#